data_AF-A0A355R593-F1
#
_entry.id   AF-A0A355R593-F1
#
_cell.length_a   1.000
_cell.length_b   1.000
_cell.length_c   1.000
_cell.angle_alpha   90.00
_cell.angle_beta   90.00
_cell.angle_gamma   90.00
#
_symmetry.space_group_name_H-M   'P 1'
#
loop_
_entity.id
_entity.type
_entity.pdbx_description
1 polymer ?
#
loop_
_entity_poly.entity_id
_entity_poly.type
_entity_poly.pdbx_seq_one_letter_code
_entity_poly.pdbx_strand_id
1 'polypeptide(L)'
;LFLERFDELLTLLPQDPLESQYLGQDLMCQVIQRYPQIAHLVPRDLLWFFAGDCLHFMPDEELALYQQLEERRHEAELNAEPFDWNLEKQLLSQSGPSSTH
;
A
#
# COMPACT_ATOMS: atom_id res chain seq x y z
N LEU A 1 12.82 21.16 -2.33
CA LEU A 1 12.07 20.75 -3.55
C LEU A 1 11.42 19.38 -3.32
N PHE A 2 10.29 19.04 -3.98
CA PHE A 2 9.71 17.68 -3.89
C PHE A 2 10.73 16.60 -4.29
N LEU A 3 11.48 16.84 -5.37
CA LEU A 3 12.52 15.93 -5.87
C LEU A 3 13.63 15.69 -4.83
N GLU A 4 14.08 16.73 -4.12
CA GLU A 4 15.10 16.61 -3.07
C GLU A 4 14.61 15.74 -1.90
N ARG A 5 13.35 15.94 -1.46
CA ARG A 5 12.74 15.12 -0.40
C ARG A 5 12.51 13.67 -0.84
N PHE A 6 12.25 13.45 -2.13
CA PHE A 6 12.11 12.12 -2.69
C PHE A 6 13.46 11.39 -2.77
N ASP A 7 14.53 12.06 -3.19
CA ASP A 7 15.89 11.50 -3.17
C ASP A 7 16.34 11.18 -1.73
N GLU A 8 15.99 12.03 -0.77
CA GLU A 8 16.19 11.79 0.66
C GLU A 8 15.44 10.54 1.13
N LEU A 9 14.16 10.40 0.77
CA LEU A 9 13.36 9.20 1.06
C LEU A 9 14.02 7.94 0.51
N LEU A 10 14.48 7.95 -0.74
CA LEU A 10 15.16 6.80 -1.36
C LEU A 10 16.45 6.41 -0.62
N THR A 11 17.16 7.40 -0.06
CA THR A 11 18.39 7.18 0.70
C THR A 11 18.10 6.63 2.09
N LEU A 12 17.01 7.08 2.73
CA LEU A 12 16.62 6.69 4.09
C LEU A 12 15.89 5.35 4.15
N LEU A 13 15.19 4.94 3.09
CA LEU A 13 14.44 3.67 3.00
C LEU A 13 15.21 2.43 3.53
N PRO A 14 16.47 2.18 3.14
CA PRO A 14 17.25 1.05 3.65
C PRO A 14 17.89 1.28 5.03
N GLN A 15 17.95 2.52 5.53
CA GLN A 15 18.71 2.88 6.74
C GLN A 15 17.81 3.01 7.97
N ASP A 16 16.70 3.73 7.83
CA ASP A 16 15.75 3.95 8.91
C ASP A 16 14.31 3.75 8.38
N PRO A 17 13.73 2.56 8.62
CA PRO A 17 12.37 2.25 8.20
C PRO A 17 11.31 3.18 8.80
N LEU A 18 11.53 3.70 10.01
CA LEU A 18 10.53 4.52 10.69
C LEU A 18 10.54 5.96 10.14
N GLU A 19 11.72 6.55 10.02
CA GLU A 19 11.86 7.91 9.48
C GLU A 19 11.44 7.96 8.01
N SER A 20 11.86 6.98 7.21
CA SER A 20 11.45 6.86 5.81
C SER A 20 9.94 6.63 5.66
N GLN A 21 9.30 5.92 6.58
CA GLN A 21 7.85 5.74 6.57
C GLN A 21 7.11 7.06 6.79
N TYR A 22 7.51 7.88 7.78
CA TYR A 22 6.89 9.19 8.01
C TYR A 22 7.13 10.15 6.85
N LEU A 23 8.35 10.22 6.32
CA LEU A 23 8.69 11.08 5.19
C LEU A 23 7.90 10.66 3.93
N GLY A 24 7.78 9.36 3.69
CA GLY A 24 7.02 8.80 2.59
C GLY A 24 5.52 9.09 2.70
N GLN A 25 4.92 8.92 3.88
CA GLN A 25 3.53 9.29 4.12
C GLN A 25 3.29 10.77 3.79
N ASP A 26 4.12 11.65 4.32
CA ASP A 26 3.97 13.09 4.14
C ASP A 26 4.11 13.50 2.66
N LEU A 27 5.07 12.90 1.94
CA LEU A 27 5.23 13.10 0.49
C LEU A 27 4.03 12.59 -0.30
N MET A 28 3.55 11.38 -0.02
CA MET A 28 2.41 10.78 -0.73
C MET A 28 1.12 11.57 -0.50
N CYS A 29 0.84 11.95 0.74
CA CYS A 29 -0.28 12.81 1.10
C CYS A 29 -0.21 14.15 0.34
N GLN A 30 0.95 14.80 0.32
CA GLN A 30 1.15 16.06 -0.41
C GLN A 30 0.91 15.91 -1.92
N VAL A 31 1.41 14.84 -2.55
CA VAL A 31 1.23 14.58 -3.98
C VAL A 31 -0.25 14.38 -4.32
N ILE A 32 -0.97 13.56 -3.54
CA ILE A 32 -2.39 13.26 -3.80
C ILE A 32 -3.26 14.50 -3.58
N GLN A 33 -3.01 15.27 -2.51
CA GLN A 33 -3.74 16.51 -2.24
C GLN A 33 -3.48 17.57 -3.31
N ARG A 34 -2.24 17.66 -3.81
CA ARG A 34 -1.84 18.66 -4.81
C ARG A 34 -2.29 18.29 -6.23
N TYR A 35 -2.34 17.00 -6.53
CA TYR A 35 -2.72 16.47 -7.83
C TYR A 35 -3.79 15.37 -7.71
N PRO A 36 -5.04 15.70 -7.31
CA PRO A 36 -6.10 14.70 -7.16
C PRO A 36 -6.36 13.89 -8.43
N GLN A 37 -6.11 14.50 -9.60
CA GLN A 37 -6.27 13.85 -10.90
C GLN A 37 -5.34 12.65 -11.13
N ILE A 38 -4.22 12.54 -10.41
CA ILE A 38 -3.33 11.36 -10.51
C ILE A 38 -3.48 10.40 -9.34
N ALA A 39 -4.37 10.65 -8.38
CA ALA A 39 -4.53 9.82 -7.18
C ALA A 39 -4.87 8.35 -7.51
N HIS A 40 -5.61 8.11 -8.59
CA HIS A 40 -5.95 6.77 -9.08
C HIS A 40 -4.78 6.07 -9.80
N LEU A 41 -3.76 6.83 -10.23
CA LEU A 41 -2.54 6.29 -10.84
C LEU A 41 -1.52 5.86 -9.79
N VAL A 42 -1.69 6.29 -8.53
CA VAL A 42 -0.84 5.90 -7.41
C VAL A 42 -1.09 4.42 -7.08
N PRO A 43 -0.04 3.57 -7.09
CA PRO A 43 -0.18 2.17 -6.74
C PRO A 43 -0.72 1.99 -5.31
N ARG A 44 -1.75 1.16 -5.15
CA ARG A 44 -2.33 0.87 -3.83
C ARG A 44 -1.35 0.19 -2.90
N ASP A 45 -0.46 -0.64 -3.43
CA ASP A 45 0.60 -1.29 -2.65
C ASP A 45 1.53 -0.26 -1.99
N LEU A 46 1.73 0.89 -2.64
CA LEU A 46 2.54 1.98 -2.10
C LEU A 46 1.82 2.70 -0.96
N LEU A 47 0.51 2.93 -1.08
CA LEU A 47 -0.30 3.53 -0.03
C LEU A 47 -0.39 2.60 1.19
N TRP A 48 -0.55 1.31 0.95
CA TRP A 48 -0.53 0.29 1.98
C TRP A 48 0.83 0.21 2.68
N PHE A 49 1.92 0.24 1.91
CA PHE A 49 3.29 0.20 2.44
C PHE A 49 3.58 1.35 3.42
N PHE A 50 3.24 2.59 3.04
CA PHE A 50 3.46 3.72 3.91
C PHE A 50 2.47 3.76 5.09
N ALA A 51 1.26 3.23 4.92
CA ALA A 51 0.20 3.18 5.92
C ALA A 51 -0.15 4.58 6.49
N GLY A 52 -0.77 4.64 7.67
CA GLY A 52 -1.15 5.89 8.32
C GLY A 52 -2.15 6.70 7.48
N ASP A 53 -1.84 7.99 7.29
CA ASP A 53 -2.72 8.90 6.54
C ASP A 53 -2.91 8.48 5.07
N CYS A 54 -1.99 7.69 4.51
CA CYS A 54 -2.11 7.18 3.14
C CYS A 54 -3.31 6.23 2.97
N LEU A 55 -3.72 5.54 4.04
CA LEU A 55 -4.85 4.62 4.02
C LEU A 55 -6.19 5.35 3.81
N HIS A 56 -6.28 6.62 4.16
CA HIS A 56 -7.48 7.43 3.91
C HIS A 56 -7.77 7.65 2.42
N PHE A 57 -6.78 7.43 1.55
CA PHE A 57 -6.95 7.48 0.10
C PHE A 57 -7.34 6.14 -0.51
N MET A 58 -7.48 5.09 0.30
CA MET A 58 -7.97 3.77 -0.11
C MET A 58 -9.43 3.60 0.33
N PRO A 59 -10.34 3.14 -0.54
CA PRO A 59 -11.69 2.77 -0.15
C PRO A 59 -11.69 1.54 0.76
N ASP A 60 -12.75 1.39 1.55
CA ASP A 60 -12.90 0.30 2.52
C ASP A 60 -12.78 -1.09 1.88
N GLU A 61 -13.25 -1.27 0.65
CA GLU A 61 -13.12 -2.52 -0.10
C GLU A 61 -11.66 -2.89 -0.38
N GLU A 62 -10.83 -1.90 -0.73
CA GLU A 62 -9.39 -2.12 -0.90
C GLU A 62 -8.75 -2.41 0.45
N LEU A 63 -9.07 -1.66 1.51
CA LEU A 63 -8.55 -1.92 2.85
C LEU A 63 -8.86 -3.34 3.34
N ALA A 64 -10.09 -3.81 3.13
CA ALA A 64 -10.50 -5.18 3.47
C ALA A 64 -9.72 -6.23 2.68
N LEU A 65 -9.47 -6.01 1.38
CA LEU A 65 -8.67 -6.90 0.55
C LEU A 65 -7.22 -6.99 1.04
N TYR A 66 -6.62 -5.85 1.39
CA TYR A 66 -5.25 -5.81 1.90
C TYR A 66 -5.11 -6.41 3.30
N GLN A 67 -6.12 -6.23 4.16
CA GLN A 67 -6.18 -6.92 5.46
C GLN A 67 -6.20 -8.44 5.28
N GLN A 68 -7.04 -8.96 4.38
CA GLN A 68 -7.09 -10.40 4.08
C GLN A 68 -5.77 -10.92 3.49
N LEU A 69 -5.08 -10.11 2.66
CA LEU A 69 -3.76 -10.46 2.14
C LEU A 69 -2.72 -10.62 3.26
N GLU A 70 -2.69 -9.69 4.21
CA GLU A 70 -1.81 -9.78 5.38
C GLU A 70 -2.13 -11.00 6.24
N GLU A 71 -3.42 -11.29 6.49
CA GLU A 71 -3.83 -12.48 7.24
C GLU A 71 -3.33 -13.76 6.56
N ARG A 72 -3.55 -13.93 5.25
CA ARG A 72 -3.05 -15.09 4.49
C ARG A 72 -1.54 -15.16 4.48
N ARG A 73 -0.85 -14.02 4.36
CA ARG A 73 0.62 -13.95 4.42
C ARG A 73 1.13 -14.47 5.76
N HIS A 74 0.51 -14.03 6.85
CA HIS A 74 0.86 -14.45 8.19
C HIS A 74 0.55 -15.93 8.44
N GLU A 75 -0.60 -16.43 7.95
CA GLU A 75 -0.93 -17.86 8.01
C GLU A 75 0.07 -18.73 7.23
N ALA A 76 0.45 -18.33 6.03
CA ALA A 76 1.46 -19.02 5.22
C ALA A 76 2.83 -18.99 5.91
N GLU A 77 3.21 -17.86 6.53
CA GLU A 77 4.46 -17.74 7.32
C GLU A 77 4.45 -18.70 8.52
N LEU A 78 3.34 -18.81 9.25
CA LEU A 78 3.18 -19.76 10.36
C LEU A 78 3.25 -21.22 9.90
N ASN A 79 2.70 -21.52 8.72
CA ASN A 79 2.70 -22.87 8.13
C ASN A 79 3.98 -23.19 7.34
N ALA A 80 4.92 -22.23 7.23
CA ALA A 80 6.12 -22.30 6.40
C ALA A 80 5.82 -22.61 4.91
N GLU A 81 4.68 -22.11 4.42
CA GLU A 81 4.26 -22.24 3.02
C GLU A 81 4.75 -21.05 2.19
N PRO A 82 5.08 -21.26 0.90
CA PRO A 82 5.43 -20.17 0.01
C PRO A 82 4.21 -19.27 -0.22
N PHE A 83 4.38 -17.96 -0.01
CA PHE A 83 3.34 -16.96 -0.24
C PHE A 83 3.74 -16.00 -1.35
N ASP A 84 2.94 -15.94 -2.42
CA ASP A 84 3.09 -14.96 -3.50
C ASP A 84 2.03 -13.86 -3.38
N TRP A 85 2.47 -12.68 -2.94
CA TRP A 85 1.61 -11.52 -2.72
C TRP A 85 0.80 -11.13 -3.96
N ASN A 86 1.42 -11.13 -5.14
CA ASN A 86 0.75 -10.68 -6.36
C ASN A 86 -0.28 -11.70 -6.83
N LEU A 87 0.04 -12.99 -6.73
CA LEU A 87 -0.88 -14.07 -7.06
C LEU A 87 -2.11 -14.07 -6.14
N GLU A 88 -1.88 -14.00 -4.83
CA GLU A 88 -2.97 -13.98 -3.83
C GLU A 88 -3.86 -12.74 -3.99
N LYS A 89 -3.25 -11.59 -4.30
CA LYS A 89 -3.98 -10.35 -4.57
C LYS A 89 -4.88 -10.49 -5.80
N GLN A 90 -4.38 -11.12 -6.86
CA GLN A 90 -5.18 -11.40 -8.05
C GLN A 90 -6.34 -12.34 -7.73
N LEU A 91 -6.10 -13.41 -6.97
CA LEU A 91 -7.14 -14.36 -6.56
C LEU A 91 -8.24 -13.68 -5.73
N LEU A 92 -7.86 -12.84 -4.76
CA LEU A 92 -8.80 -12.09 -3.93
C LEU A 92 -9.59 -11.04 -4.73
N SER A 93 -8.93 -10.32 -5.63
CA SER A 93 -9.60 -9.31 -6.49
C SER A 93 -10.60 -9.94 -7.46
N GLN A 94 -10.37 -11.17 -7.92
CA GLN A 94 -11.28 -11.93 -8.79
C GLN A 94 -12.42 -12.59 -8.01
N SER A 95 -12.20 -12.86 -6.72
CA SER A 95 -13.20 -13.46 -5.81
C SER A 95 -14.09 -12.43 -5.11
N GLY A 96 -13.95 -11.14 -5.45
CA GLY A 96 -14.83 -10.06 -4.98
C GLY A 96 -16.31 -10.38 -5.23
N PRO A 97 -17.22 -9.88 -4.37
CA PRO A 97 -18.56 -10.40 -4.25
C PRO A 97 -19.24 -10.40 -5.62
N SER A 98 -19.65 -11.59 -6.04
CA SER A 98 -20.56 -11.78 -7.14
C SER A 98 -21.70 -10.78 -6.95
N SER A 99 -21.80 -9.78 -7.83
CA SER A 99 -22.95 -8.90 -7.86
C SER A 99 -24.15 -9.78 -8.15
N THR A 100 -24.88 -10.16 -7.10
CA THR A 100 -26.21 -10.74 -7.21
C THR A 100 -27.10 -9.61 -7.74
N HIS A 101 -27.22 -9.56 -9.07
CA HIS A 101 -28.16 -8.72 -9.80
C HIS A 101 -29.57 -9.32 -9.74
#